data_AF-A0A538SYD9-F1
#
_entry.id   AF-A0A538SYD9-F1
#
_cell.length_a   1.000
_cell.length_b   1.000
_cell.length_c   1.000
_cell.angle_alpha   90.00
_cell.angle_beta   90.00
_cell.angle_gamma   90.00
#
_symmetry.space_group_name_H-M   'P 1'
#
loop_
_entity.id
_entity.type
_entity.pdbx_description
1 polymer ?
#
loop_
_entity_poly.entity_id
_entity_poly.type
_entity_poly.pdbx_seq_one_letter_code
_entity_poly.pdbx_strand_id
1 'polypeptide(L)'
;MKVRSRSRTSRRSARALSPSSPRSSTRGSITRARPLLKSGGGLSRSGDVPATSVASTERNHGLRSTTLKAFLRRALRILGFPRASVSLVLTSDERIRTLNRDFLETDRPTDVLSFPLADPGDLEDRGRELFLGEIYISVETARAQARAARRPYRREVAHLAIHGLLHLLGYDHATAAARRRMTAIESRLLREAAPML
;
A
#
# COMPACT_ATOMS: atom_id res chain seq x y z
N MET A 1 14.55 61.74 -46.59
CA MET A 1 13.77 60.49 -46.34
C MET A 1 14.49 59.75 -45.20
N LYS A 2 14.01 59.76 -43.93
CA LYS A 2 13.03 58.82 -43.32
C LYS A 2 13.47 57.35 -43.53
N VAL A 3 13.63 56.43 -42.56
CA VAL A 3 13.09 56.24 -41.20
C VAL A 3 13.99 55.23 -40.44
N ARG A 4 14.00 55.31 -39.10
CA ARG A 4 14.39 54.28 -38.12
C ARG A 4 13.76 52.90 -38.35
N SER A 5 14.39 51.83 -37.85
CA SER A 5 13.68 50.63 -37.36
C SER A 5 14.51 49.87 -36.32
N ARG A 6 13.96 49.74 -35.10
CA ARG A 6 14.41 48.88 -34.01
C ARG A 6 13.63 47.56 -34.07
N SER A 7 14.26 46.43 -33.72
CA SER A 7 13.56 45.23 -33.21
C SER A 7 14.57 44.32 -32.49
N ARG A 8 14.57 44.31 -31.15
CA ARG A 8 13.81 43.41 -30.26
C ARG A 8 14.48 42.04 -30.05
N THR A 9 15.14 41.92 -28.90
CA THR A 9 15.01 40.83 -27.91
C THR A 9 14.67 39.42 -28.40
N SER A 10 15.58 38.48 -28.16
CA SER A 10 15.22 37.11 -27.80
C SER A 10 16.29 36.51 -26.88
N ARG A 11 16.06 36.62 -25.56
CA ARG A 11 16.71 35.77 -24.55
C ARG A 11 16.24 34.34 -24.82
N ARG A 12 17.14 33.49 -25.32
CA ARG A 12 16.87 32.07 -25.50
C ARG A 12 17.00 31.38 -24.12
N SER A 13 15.84 31.05 -23.57
CA SER A 13 15.65 30.34 -22.32
C SER A 13 16.48 29.05 -22.27
N ALA A 14 17.42 28.96 -21.33
CA ALA A 14 18.01 27.70 -20.91
C ALA A 14 16.91 26.89 -20.21
N ARG A 15 16.31 25.95 -20.94
CA ARG A 15 15.37 24.97 -20.41
C ARG A 15 16.14 24.02 -19.51
N ALA A 16 16.12 24.30 -18.21
CA ALA A 16 16.61 23.40 -17.19
C ALA A 16 15.94 22.03 -17.35
N LEU A 17 16.77 21.01 -17.57
CA LEU A 17 16.38 19.61 -17.53
C LEU A 17 15.78 19.34 -16.14
N SER A 18 14.49 19.00 -16.12
CA SER A 18 13.79 18.62 -14.90
C SER A 18 14.43 17.35 -14.31
N PRO A 19 14.73 17.30 -13.01
CA PRO A 19 15.23 16.09 -12.39
C PRO A 19 14.14 15.02 -12.44
N SER A 20 14.45 13.95 -13.14
CA SER A 20 13.68 12.70 -13.18
C SER A 20 13.29 12.26 -11.77
N SER A 21 11.99 12.09 -11.54
CA SER A 21 11.43 11.58 -10.29
C SER A 21 12.09 10.26 -9.88
N PRO A 22 12.38 10.04 -8.60
CA PRO A 22 12.95 8.78 -8.15
C PRO A 22 11.91 7.66 -8.40
N ARG A 23 12.33 6.72 -9.24
CA ARG A 23 11.56 5.55 -9.64
C ARG A 23 11.29 4.68 -8.41
N SER A 24 10.02 4.30 -8.24
CA SER A 24 9.56 3.28 -7.31
C SER A 24 10.33 1.97 -7.54
N SER A 25 11.27 1.65 -6.65
CA SER A 25 11.97 0.37 -6.61
C SER A 25 11.16 -0.69 -5.85
N THR A 26 9.86 -0.81 -6.15
CA THR A 26 8.98 -1.82 -5.57
C THR A 26 9.18 -3.15 -6.32
N ARG A 27 10.37 -3.74 -6.17
CA ARG A 27 10.58 -5.18 -6.39
C ARG A 27 10.34 -5.86 -5.05
N GLY A 28 9.20 -6.53 -4.89
CA GLY A 28 8.89 -7.30 -3.68
C GLY A 28 7.43 -7.71 -3.58
N SER A 29 6.88 -8.32 -4.62
CA SER A 29 5.55 -8.93 -4.58
C SER A 29 5.62 -10.31 -5.21
N ILE A 30 6.11 -11.31 -4.46
CA ILE A 30 5.92 -12.72 -4.81
C ILE A 30 5.81 -13.59 -3.55
N THR A 31 4.75 -14.38 -3.55
CA THR A 31 4.34 -15.49 -2.70
C THR A 31 5.47 -16.47 -2.36
N ARG A 32 5.94 -16.48 -1.10
CA ARG A 32 6.54 -17.65 -0.45
C ARG A 32 6.04 -17.75 1.00
N ALA A 33 5.80 -18.98 1.42
CA ALA A 33 4.79 -19.36 2.40
C ALA A 33 5.16 -19.16 3.89
N ARG A 34 4.07 -18.96 4.67
CA ARG A 34 3.81 -19.24 6.11
C ARG A 34 4.67 -18.58 7.21
N PRO A 35 4.09 -17.66 8.03
CA PRO A 35 4.62 -17.34 9.34
C PRO A 35 3.99 -18.21 10.43
N LEU A 36 4.82 -18.95 11.18
CA LEU A 36 4.49 -19.48 12.51
C LEU A 36 5.21 -18.60 13.54
N LEU A 37 4.55 -17.53 13.97
CA LEU A 37 4.93 -16.85 15.22
C LEU A 37 4.16 -17.54 16.34
N LYS A 38 4.87 -18.33 17.15
CA LYS A 38 4.34 -18.92 18.38
C LYS A 38 4.02 -17.80 19.38
N SER A 39 2.76 -17.42 19.49
CA SER A 39 2.18 -16.92 20.73
C SER A 39 1.34 -18.05 21.32
N GLY A 40 1.78 -18.60 22.45
CA GLY A 40 1.07 -19.68 23.13
C GLY A 40 -0.36 -19.29 23.50
N GLY A 41 -1.27 -20.28 23.38
CA GLY A 41 -2.60 -20.24 23.97
C GLY A 41 -3.74 -20.48 23.00
N GLY A 42 -4.20 -21.73 22.92
CA GLY A 42 -5.56 -22.09 22.51
C GLY A 42 -5.77 -22.30 21.01
N LEU A 43 -6.07 -23.55 20.64
CA LEU A 43 -6.79 -23.85 19.40
C LEU A 43 -8.10 -23.06 19.42
N SER A 44 -8.21 -22.00 18.61
CA SER A 44 -9.49 -21.32 18.45
C SER A 44 -10.37 -22.13 17.52
N ARG A 45 -11.59 -22.37 18.00
CA ARG A 45 -12.65 -23.15 17.36
C ARG A 45 -13.02 -22.55 16.01
N SER A 46 -13.56 -23.40 15.13
CA SER A 46 -14.37 -22.99 13.99
C SER A 46 -15.39 -21.93 14.44
N GLY A 47 -15.25 -20.68 13.99
CA GLY A 47 -16.25 -19.63 14.25
C GLY A 47 -15.80 -18.18 14.40
N ASP A 48 -14.54 -17.88 14.77
CA ASP A 48 -14.10 -16.49 14.97
C ASP A 48 -13.01 -16.08 13.99
N VAL A 49 -13.41 -15.55 12.84
CA VAL A 49 -12.48 -14.84 11.96
C VAL A 49 -12.11 -13.52 12.63
N PRO A 50 -10.81 -13.21 12.83
CA PRO A 50 -10.41 -11.99 13.52
C PRO A 50 -10.96 -10.77 12.78
N ALA A 51 -11.63 -9.86 13.50
CA ALA A 51 -12.12 -8.62 12.92
C ALA A 51 -10.96 -7.79 12.34
N THR A 52 -11.23 -6.98 11.30
CA THR A 52 -10.23 -6.07 10.72
C THR A 52 -9.54 -5.26 11.81
N SER A 53 -8.23 -5.46 11.94
CA SER A 53 -7.41 -4.85 12.98
C SER A 53 -6.45 -3.84 12.36
N VAL A 54 -6.13 -2.80 13.13
CA VAL A 54 -5.10 -1.83 12.79
C VAL A 54 -4.29 -1.64 14.05
N ALA A 55 -3.03 -2.07 14.00
CA ALA A 55 -2.05 -1.87 15.05
C ALA A 55 -0.99 -0.88 14.56
N SER A 56 -0.32 -0.25 15.52
CA SER A 56 0.88 0.51 15.20
C SER A 56 1.90 0.32 16.29
N THR A 57 3.14 0.07 15.88
CA THR A 57 4.30 0.12 16.77
C THR A 57 4.91 1.53 16.82
N GLU A 58 4.47 2.42 15.93
CA GLU A 58 5.00 3.76 15.75
C GLU A 58 3.97 4.87 15.97
N ARG A 59 4.43 6.12 16.07
CA ARG A 59 3.51 7.28 16.10
C ARG A 59 2.72 7.37 14.80
N ASN A 60 1.40 7.27 14.89
CA ASN A 60 0.49 7.30 13.73
C ASN A 60 0.36 8.66 13.03
N HIS A 61 1.08 9.70 13.49
CA HIS A 61 1.12 11.03 12.89
C HIS A 61 -0.26 11.59 12.47
N GLY A 62 -1.25 11.42 13.35
CA GLY A 62 -2.62 11.91 13.14
C GLY A 62 -3.57 10.92 12.47
N LEU A 63 -3.12 9.76 11.98
CA LEU A 63 -4.01 8.69 11.51
C LEU A 63 -4.67 7.99 12.70
N ARG A 64 -6.02 7.96 12.71
CA ARG A 64 -6.78 7.19 13.69
C ARG A 64 -6.95 5.77 13.19
N SER A 65 -6.68 4.78 14.04
CA SER A 65 -6.86 3.37 13.70
C SER A 65 -8.31 3.05 13.30
N THR A 66 -9.30 3.74 13.88
CA THR A 66 -10.71 3.60 13.52
C THR A 66 -10.99 4.02 12.07
N THR A 67 -10.38 5.11 11.61
CA THR A 67 -10.52 5.60 10.23
C THR A 67 -9.87 4.62 9.24
N LEU A 68 -8.68 4.11 9.54
CA LEU A 68 -8.02 3.10 8.70
C LEU A 68 -8.80 1.78 8.65
N LYS A 69 -9.37 1.34 9.79
CA LYS A 69 -10.26 0.16 9.84
C LYS A 69 -11.49 0.37 8.96
N ALA A 70 -12.16 1.52 9.07
CA ALA A 70 -13.35 1.83 8.27
C ALA A 70 -13.02 1.88 6.78
N PHE A 71 -11.88 2.47 6.42
CA PHE A 71 -11.35 2.51 5.07
C PHE A 71 -11.11 1.10 4.49
N LEU A 72 -10.38 0.24 5.19
CA LEU A 72 -10.12 -1.13 4.74
C LEU A 72 -11.41 -1.95 4.60
N ARG A 73 -12.32 -1.86 5.58
CA ARG A 73 -13.64 -2.51 5.51
C ARG A 73 -14.48 -2.00 4.35
N ARG A 74 -14.34 -0.73 3.95
CA ARG A 74 -15.01 -0.16 2.78
C ARG A 74 -14.39 -0.69 1.49
N ALA A 75 -13.07 -0.73 1.40
CA ALA A 75 -12.35 -1.28 0.25
C ALA A 75 -12.71 -2.75 0.00
N LEU A 76 -12.70 -3.58 1.05
CA LEU A 76 -13.11 -4.99 1.00
C LEU A 76 -14.53 -5.18 0.45
N ARG A 77 -15.49 -4.37 0.93
CA ARG A 77 -16.87 -4.38 0.40
C ARG A 77 -16.95 -4.01 -1.08
N ILE A 78 -16.19 -3.01 -1.53
CA ILE A 78 -16.16 -2.62 -2.96
C ILE A 78 -15.56 -3.73 -3.82
N LEU A 79 -14.58 -4.48 -3.29
CA LEU A 79 -13.97 -5.63 -3.96
C LEU A 79 -14.83 -6.90 -3.92
N GLY A 80 -15.97 -6.87 -3.21
CA GLY A 80 -16.91 -7.97 -3.12
C GLY A 80 -16.61 -8.97 -2.00
N PHE A 81 -15.76 -8.63 -1.04
CA PHE A 81 -15.40 -9.45 0.12
C PHE A 81 -15.96 -8.85 1.43
N PRO A 82 -17.29 -8.78 1.62
CA PRO A 82 -17.90 -8.06 2.74
C PRO A 82 -17.62 -8.68 4.12
N ARG A 83 -17.30 -9.97 4.15
CA ARG A 83 -17.01 -10.75 5.37
C ARG A 83 -15.52 -11.08 5.54
N ALA A 84 -14.67 -10.57 4.67
CA ALA A 84 -13.24 -10.73 4.84
C ALA A 84 -12.67 -9.73 5.85
N SER A 85 -11.53 -10.06 6.42
CA SER A 85 -10.78 -9.22 7.34
C SER A 85 -9.27 -9.26 7.04
N VAL A 86 -8.56 -8.26 7.55
CA VAL A 86 -7.12 -8.06 7.34
C VAL A 86 -6.53 -7.36 8.55
N SER A 87 -5.28 -7.65 8.87
CA SER A 87 -4.48 -6.93 9.86
C SER A 87 -3.60 -5.91 9.15
N LEU A 88 -3.65 -4.65 9.58
CA LEU A 88 -2.72 -3.62 9.12
C LEU A 88 -1.83 -3.17 10.28
N VAL A 89 -0.52 -3.23 10.08
CA VAL A 89 0.49 -2.83 11.06
C VAL A 89 1.31 -1.68 10.48
N LEU A 90 1.24 -0.53 11.13
CA LEU A 90 2.15 0.58 10.86
C LEU A 90 3.42 0.38 11.70
N THR A 91 4.58 0.36 11.05
CA THR A 91 5.85 -0.02 11.70
C THR A 91 7.03 0.83 11.21
N SER A 92 8.21 0.59 11.77
CA SER A 92 9.44 1.30 11.42
C SER A 92 10.16 0.69 10.20
N ASP A 93 11.04 1.47 9.57
CA ASP A 93 11.96 0.99 8.52
C ASP A 93 12.85 -0.17 9.01
N GLU A 94 13.31 -0.11 10.26
CA GLU A 94 14.13 -1.17 10.86
C GLU A 94 13.34 -2.47 10.98
N ARG A 95 12.09 -2.37 11.45
CA ARG A 95 11.23 -3.55 11.61
C ARG A 95 10.85 -4.14 10.27
N ILE A 96 10.47 -3.32 9.28
CA ILE A 96 10.11 -3.83 7.96
C ILE A 96 11.33 -4.41 7.21
N ARG A 97 12.53 -3.85 7.40
CA ARG A 97 13.78 -4.43 6.89
C ARG A 97 14.04 -5.81 7.48
N THR A 98 13.86 -5.95 8.79
CA THR A 98 13.98 -7.24 9.49
C THR A 98 13.00 -8.26 8.91
N LEU A 99 11.73 -7.89 8.75
CA LEU A 99 10.73 -8.75 8.11
C LEU A 99 11.10 -9.11 6.65
N ASN A 100 11.58 -8.13 5.87
CA ASN A 100 11.98 -8.35 4.49
C ASN A 100 13.16 -9.31 4.38
N ARG A 101 14.13 -9.21 5.30
CA ARG A 101 15.26 -10.15 5.38
C ARG A 101 14.79 -11.54 5.80
N ASP A 102 14.01 -11.63 6.87
CA ASP A 102 13.68 -12.91 7.49
C ASP A 102 12.69 -13.73 6.62
N PHE A 103 11.82 -13.08 5.86
CA PHE A 103 10.79 -13.75 5.05
C PHE A 103 11.02 -13.70 3.54
N LEU A 104 11.74 -12.70 3.04
CA LEU A 104 11.99 -12.50 1.61
C LEU A 104 13.49 -12.48 1.26
N GLU A 105 14.34 -12.89 2.21
CA GLU A 105 15.81 -12.99 2.05
C GLU A 105 16.45 -11.71 1.51
N THR A 106 15.81 -10.56 1.75
CA THR A 106 16.21 -9.26 1.20
C THR A 106 16.46 -8.27 2.33
N ASP A 107 17.74 -7.98 2.62
CA ASP A 107 18.14 -7.09 3.72
C ASP A 107 18.09 -5.58 3.36
N ARG A 108 16.91 -5.10 2.95
CA ARG A 108 16.64 -3.67 2.72
C ARG A 108 15.25 -3.28 3.21
N PRO A 109 15.04 -2.04 3.69
CA PRO A 109 13.69 -1.55 3.96
C PRO A 109 12.87 -1.50 2.67
N THR A 110 11.55 -1.63 2.82
CA THR A 110 10.57 -1.47 1.76
C THR A 110 9.41 -0.63 2.31
N ASP A 111 8.56 -0.12 1.44
CA ASP A 111 7.40 0.68 1.83
C ASP A 111 6.27 -0.16 2.42
N VAL A 112 5.98 -1.31 1.81
CA VAL A 112 4.92 -2.22 2.24
C VAL A 112 5.34 -3.69 2.06
N LEU A 113 4.93 -4.53 3.00
CA LEU A 113 4.95 -5.99 2.90
C LEU A 113 3.54 -6.54 3.11
N SER A 114 3.21 -7.62 2.41
CA SER A 114 1.91 -8.28 2.51
C SER A 114 2.13 -9.78 2.68
N PHE A 115 1.57 -10.34 3.75
CA PHE A 115 1.68 -11.74 4.09
C PHE A 115 0.29 -12.38 3.96
N PRO A 116 0.01 -13.06 2.82
CA PRO A 116 -1.25 -13.78 2.66
C PRO A 116 -1.29 -14.99 3.60
N LEU A 117 -2.43 -15.14 4.28
CA LEU A 117 -2.75 -16.31 5.10
C LEU A 117 -3.91 -17.11 4.51
N ALA A 118 -4.73 -16.49 3.67
CA ALA A 118 -5.75 -17.18 2.88
C ALA A 118 -5.12 -17.84 1.65
N ASP A 119 -5.58 -19.04 1.31
CA ASP A 119 -5.18 -19.71 0.09
C ASP A 119 -5.98 -19.17 -1.12
N PRO A 120 -5.45 -19.25 -2.36
CA PRO A 120 -6.17 -18.76 -3.54
C PRO A 120 -7.58 -19.34 -3.71
N GLY A 121 -7.78 -20.61 -3.35
CA GLY A 121 -9.10 -21.27 -3.40
C GLY A 121 -10.09 -20.70 -2.39
N ASP A 122 -9.62 -20.11 -1.28
CA ASP A 122 -10.51 -19.45 -0.32
C ASP A 122 -11.13 -18.17 -0.90
N LEU A 123 -10.49 -17.55 -1.91
CA LEU A 123 -10.96 -16.31 -2.53
C LEU A 123 -12.11 -16.53 -3.52
N GLU A 124 -12.43 -17.78 -3.86
CA GLU A 124 -13.52 -18.14 -4.77
C GLU A 124 -14.89 -17.87 -4.14
N ASP A 125 -15.06 -18.26 -2.87
CA ASP A 125 -16.26 -17.91 -2.10
C ASP A 125 -16.07 -16.55 -1.41
N ARG A 126 -16.42 -15.49 -2.11
CA ARG A 126 -16.31 -14.12 -1.58
C ARG A 126 -17.28 -13.81 -0.44
N GLY A 127 -18.29 -14.66 -0.24
CA GLY A 127 -19.30 -14.54 0.80
C GLY A 127 -18.88 -15.13 2.14
N ARG A 128 -17.80 -15.94 2.17
CA ARG A 128 -17.32 -16.56 3.40
C ARG A 128 -16.62 -15.58 4.33
N GLU A 129 -16.59 -15.94 5.61
CA GLU A 129 -15.69 -15.28 6.55
C GLU A 129 -14.26 -15.74 6.28
N LEU A 130 -13.36 -14.78 6.06
CA LEU A 130 -11.99 -15.06 5.65
C LEU A 130 -11.03 -14.04 6.23
N PHE A 131 -9.97 -14.50 6.88
CA PHE A 131 -8.85 -13.64 7.22
C PHE A 131 -7.81 -13.68 6.11
N LEU A 132 -7.64 -12.56 5.40
CA LEU A 132 -6.75 -12.49 4.24
C LEU A 132 -5.27 -12.56 4.64
N GLY A 133 -4.94 -12.03 5.82
CA GLY A 133 -3.58 -11.98 6.32
C GLY A 133 -3.20 -10.61 6.85
N GLU A 134 -1.92 -10.26 6.68
CA GLU A 134 -1.31 -9.09 7.31
C GLU A 134 -0.63 -8.16 6.31
N ILE A 135 -0.73 -6.85 6.55
CA ILE A 135 -0.08 -5.80 5.78
C ILE A 135 0.80 -5.01 6.75
N TYR A 136 2.08 -4.85 6.42
CA TYR A 136 3.03 -4.05 7.19
C TYR A 136 3.44 -2.85 6.35
N ILE A 137 3.31 -1.63 6.89
CA ILE A 137 3.69 -0.40 6.19
C ILE A 137 4.74 0.33 7.01
N SER A 138 5.85 0.71 6.38
CA SER A 138 6.83 1.60 6.99
C SER A 138 6.30 3.03 7.07
N VAL A 139 6.27 3.59 8.28
CA VAL A 139 5.83 4.96 8.53
C VAL A 139 6.86 5.96 7.99
N GLU A 140 8.16 5.72 8.17
CA GLU A 140 9.22 6.62 7.72
C GLU A 140 9.28 6.68 6.20
N THR A 141 9.26 5.51 5.55
CA THR A 141 9.25 5.42 4.09
C THR A 141 7.99 6.05 3.51
N ALA A 142 6.81 5.75 4.06
CA ALA A 142 5.55 6.38 3.61
C ALA A 142 5.58 7.91 3.76
N ARG A 143 6.18 8.45 4.83
CA ARG A 143 6.34 9.91 5.00
C ARG A 143 7.33 10.51 4.01
N ALA A 144 8.44 9.82 3.72
CA ALA A 144 9.41 10.26 2.73
C ALA A 144 8.79 10.30 1.33
N GLN A 145 8.05 9.24 0.96
CA GLN A 145 7.31 9.15 -0.31
C GLN A 145 6.24 10.24 -0.41
N ALA A 146 5.43 10.44 0.63
CA ALA A 146 4.40 11.49 0.65
C ALA A 146 5.00 12.90 0.42
N ARG A 147 6.13 13.20 1.08
CA ARG A 147 6.86 14.47 0.89
C ARG A 147 7.40 14.61 -0.53
N ALA A 148 8.06 13.57 -1.06
CA ALA A 148 8.63 13.57 -2.41
C ALA A 148 7.53 13.73 -3.49
N ALA A 149 6.39 13.07 -3.29
CA ALA A 149 5.24 13.14 -4.20
C ALA A 149 4.36 14.38 -4.00
N ARG A 150 4.66 15.24 -2.99
CA ARG A 150 3.85 16.39 -2.58
C ARG A 150 2.38 16.03 -2.34
N ARG A 151 2.14 14.93 -1.62
CA ARG A 151 0.81 14.42 -1.29
C ARG A 151 0.61 14.31 0.22
N PRO A 152 -0.64 14.37 0.72
CA PRO A 152 -0.91 14.15 2.13
C PRO A 152 -0.42 12.78 2.57
N TYR A 153 0.27 12.71 3.72
CA TYR A 153 0.74 11.44 4.32
C TYR A 153 -0.36 10.39 4.42
N ARG A 154 -1.58 10.80 4.81
CA ARG A 154 -2.73 9.91 4.92
C ARG A 154 -3.09 9.23 3.59
N ARG A 155 -2.95 9.96 2.48
CA ARG A 155 -3.22 9.46 1.14
C ARG A 155 -2.17 8.45 0.71
N GLU A 156 -0.92 8.64 1.13
CA GLU A 156 0.16 7.67 0.88
C GLU A 156 -0.08 6.36 1.64
N VAL A 157 -0.39 6.45 2.94
CA VAL A 157 -0.74 5.26 3.74
C VAL A 157 -1.97 4.55 3.18
N ALA A 158 -2.99 5.29 2.75
CA ALA A 158 -4.17 4.72 2.09
C ALA A 158 -3.80 3.96 0.81
N HIS A 159 -2.90 4.53 0.01
CA HIS A 159 -2.42 3.91 -1.22
C HIS A 159 -1.65 2.62 -0.93
N LEU A 160 -0.69 2.66 0.00
CA LEU A 160 0.08 1.48 0.41
C LEU A 160 -0.80 0.39 1.02
N ALA A 161 -1.81 0.76 1.82
CA ALA A 161 -2.76 -0.18 2.39
C ALA A 161 -3.64 -0.86 1.34
N ILE A 162 -4.12 -0.12 0.33
CA ILE A 162 -4.83 -0.73 -0.81
C ILE A 162 -3.87 -1.62 -1.62
N HIS A 163 -2.66 -1.15 -1.87
CA HIS A 163 -1.67 -1.89 -2.64
C HIS A 163 -1.40 -3.25 -1.99
N GLY A 164 -1.13 -3.27 -0.68
CA GLY A 164 -0.96 -4.50 0.08
C GLY A 164 -2.21 -5.38 0.09
N LEU A 165 -3.39 -4.79 0.26
CA LEU A 165 -4.65 -5.53 0.23
C LEU A 165 -4.89 -6.22 -1.12
N LEU A 166 -4.56 -5.57 -2.22
CA LEU A 166 -4.69 -6.17 -3.56
C LEU A 166 -3.73 -7.34 -3.75
N HIS A 167 -2.50 -7.26 -3.22
CA HIS A 167 -1.58 -8.42 -3.19
C HIS A 167 -2.15 -9.58 -2.37
N LEU A 168 -2.78 -9.32 -1.22
CA LEU A 168 -3.44 -10.37 -0.43
C LEU A 168 -4.60 -11.05 -1.19
N LEU A 169 -5.22 -10.34 -2.12
CA LEU A 169 -6.29 -10.86 -2.99
C LEU A 169 -5.77 -11.49 -4.29
N GLY A 170 -4.45 -11.64 -4.42
CA GLY A 170 -3.82 -12.29 -5.58
C GLY A 170 -3.62 -11.39 -6.80
N TYR A 171 -3.82 -10.08 -6.69
CA TYR A 171 -3.46 -9.15 -7.77
C TYR A 171 -1.95 -8.92 -7.77
N ASP A 172 -1.31 -9.07 -8.92
CA ASP A 172 0.09 -8.69 -9.14
C ASP A 172 0.23 -7.49 -10.08
N HIS A 173 1.47 -7.00 -10.18
CA HIS A 173 1.86 -5.98 -11.16
C HIS A 173 3.13 -6.37 -11.92
N ALA A 174 3.36 -7.68 -12.14
CA ALA A 174 4.56 -8.20 -12.79
C ALA A 174 4.60 -7.85 -14.28
N THR A 175 3.44 -7.85 -14.94
CA THR A 175 3.32 -7.45 -16.35
C THR A 175 2.74 -6.04 -16.50
N ALA A 176 3.00 -5.39 -17.64
CA ALA A 176 2.42 -4.08 -17.92
C ALA A 176 0.87 -4.10 -17.93
N ALA A 177 0.27 -5.21 -18.37
CA ALA A 177 -1.18 -5.38 -18.36
C ALA A 177 -1.73 -5.55 -16.94
N ALA A 178 -1.11 -6.41 -16.12
CA ALA A 178 -1.48 -6.61 -14.72
C ALA A 178 -1.35 -5.30 -13.92
N ARG A 179 -0.22 -4.59 -14.10
CA ARG A 179 0.01 -3.28 -13.49
C ARG A 179 -1.07 -2.26 -13.87
N ARG A 180 -1.46 -2.16 -15.16
CA ARG A 180 -2.55 -1.26 -15.58
C ARG A 180 -3.87 -1.59 -14.89
N ARG A 181 -4.20 -2.88 -14.76
CA ARG A 181 -5.42 -3.34 -14.07
C ARG A 181 -5.37 -2.99 -12.59
N MET A 182 -4.27 -3.32 -11.90
CA MET A 182 -4.09 -3.04 -10.49
C MET A 182 -4.16 -1.53 -10.21
N THR A 183 -3.45 -0.70 -10.99
CA THR A 183 -3.48 0.77 -10.84
C THR A 183 -4.88 1.36 -11.04
N ALA A 184 -5.68 0.80 -11.95
CA ALA A 184 -7.06 1.22 -12.15
C ALA A 184 -7.93 0.93 -10.90
N ILE A 185 -7.75 -0.26 -10.30
CA ILE A 185 -8.45 -0.66 -9.07
C ILE A 185 -7.98 0.21 -7.89
N GLU A 186 -6.67 0.42 -7.72
CA GLU A 186 -6.12 1.31 -6.69
C GLU A 186 -6.73 2.71 -6.77
N SER A 187 -6.76 3.27 -7.98
CA SER A 187 -7.33 4.60 -8.22
C SER A 187 -8.81 4.66 -7.91
N ARG A 188 -9.56 3.59 -8.23
CA ARG A 188 -10.99 3.47 -7.91
C ARG A 188 -11.22 3.42 -6.40
N LEU A 189 -10.51 2.55 -5.71
CA LEU A 189 -10.63 2.38 -4.27
C LEU A 189 -10.21 3.64 -3.51
N LEU A 190 -9.16 4.33 -3.94
CA LEU A 190 -8.78 5.62 -3.35
C LEU A 190 -9.87 6.68 -3.51
N ARG A 191 -10.64 6.68 -4.61
CA ARG A 191 -11.76 7.63 -4.77
C ARG A 191 -12.98 7.24 -3.94
N GLU A 192 -13.32 5.94 -3.90
CA GLU A 192 -14.59 5.47 -3.32
C GLU A 192 -14.49 5.12 -1.82
N ALA A 193 -13.30 4.75 -1.33
CA ALA A 193 -13.07 4.34 0.06
C ALA A 193 -12.34 5.41 0.89
N ALA A 194 -11.56 6.30 0.27
CA ALA A 194 -10.81 7.33 0.98
C ALA A 194 -11.49 8.70 1.23
N PRO A 195 -12.80 8.97 0.98
CA PRO A 195 -13.37 10.26 1.38
C PRO A 195 -13.39 10.46 2.92
N MET A 196 -13.01 9.43 3.68
CA MET A 196 -12.95 9.42 5.14
C MET A 196 -11.55 9.69 5.73
N LEU A 197 -10.50 9.85 4.90
CA LEU A 197 -9.09 9.97 5.34
C LEU A 197 -8.52 11.38 5.17
#